data_AF-A0A9X1S3M7-F1
#
_entry.id   AF-A0A9X1S3M7-F1
#
_cell.length_a   1.000
_cell.length_b   1.000
_cell.length_c   1.000
_cell.angle_alpha   90.00
_cell.angle_beta   90.00
_cell.angle_gamma   90.00
#
_symmetry.space_group_name_H-M   'P 1'
#
loop_
_entity.id
_entity.type
_entity.pdbx_description
1 polymer ?
#
loop_
_entity_poly.entity_id
_entity_poly.type
_entity_poly.pdbx_seq_one_letter_code
_entity_poly.pdbx_strand_id
1 'polypeptide(L)'
;MGLDFVALDFETANRSQSSACAVGAVRVRDGQIVEEFQSLIRPPEDHDEFEPGNVRVHGITSSHVAQAPQWPELYPRLREFIGDDVVVGHNAAFDTSVLLNTCGAYDIDWPTLDVVCTLRLARAALHLPSYSLPWVAAHLDVPAFDHHDPLADARASALVLLALAAAAYASSIDELTERLAVPSTMTWTEHDDQLFAALTAEGDAIVGTGFAGEVVCFTGALKLMVRNRAREFVVEQGGTWQDGVTRTTTILVTGDFDDRTFRPGAAFTSKLAKAFTQIENGQRLEVLTEEAFVTRMSIGEEELRAKISASGGRTKVPDWIVAQAGIGPVGGDFWAWYRAALAHPASPATGGELCVWCGTPVSAKAHWIHRERHVCGVHCNERLKRGARRAWDRSGIVVPLPSQEDRGWN
;
A
#
# COMPACT_ATOMS: atom_id res chain seq x y z
N MET A 1 -3.64 -9.08 -27.21
CA MET A 1 -4.26 -8.55 -25.99
C MET A 1 -3.89 -7.08 -25.98
N GLY A 2 -4.86 -6.17 -25.90
CA GLY A 2 -4.60 -4.73 -25.96
C GLY A 2 -4.05 -4.21 -24.64
N LEU A 3 -3.74 -2.91 -24.59
CA LEU A 3 -3.47 -2.20 -23.34
C LEU A 3 -4.81 -2.01 -22.60
N ASP A 4 -5.19 -3.02 -21.83
CA ASP A 4 -6.41 -3.07 -21.04
C ASP A 4 -6.07 -3.00 -19.55
N PHE A 5 -6.57 -1.99 -18.85
CA PHE A 5 -6.31 -1.76 -17.43
C PHE A 5 -7.28 -0.75 -16.83
N VAL A 6 -7.26 -0.60 -15.50
CA VAL A 6 -7.91 0.48 -14.78
C VAL A 6 -6.88 1.29 -14.01
N ALA A 7 -6.76 2.59 -14.31
CA ALA A 7 -5.98 3.49 -13.48
C ALA A 7 -6.81 3.97 -12.29
N LEU A 8 -6.21 4.12 -11.11
CA LEU A 8 -6.90 4.46 -9.88
C LEU A 8 -6.05 5.38 -9.01
N ASP A 9 -6.69 6.36 -8.37
CA ASP A 9 -6.06 7.32 -7.46
C ASP A 9 -7.02 7.67 -6.31
N PHE A 10 -6.49 7.79 -5.09
CA PHE A 10 -7.25 8.13 -3.88
C PHE A 10 -6.76 9.42 -3.21
N GLU A 11 -7.71 10.14 -2.61
CA GLU A 11 -7.43 11.17 -1.62
C GLU A 11 -7.84 10.71 -0.21
N THR A 12 -7.09 11.12 0.81
CA THR A 12 -7.35 10.76 2.21
C THR A 12 -7.63 12.00 3.06
N ALA A 13 -8.57 11.90 4.00
CA ALA A 13 -8.92 13.00 4.91
C ALA A 13 -7.79 13.34 5.89
N ASN A 14 -6.97 12.36 6.27
CA ASN A 14 -5.85 12.50 7.20
C ASN A 14 -4.72 11.49 6.86
N ARG A 15 -3.77 11.31 7.79
CA ARG A 15 -2.63 10.41 7.64
C ARG A 15 -3.00 8.92 7.64
N SER A 16 -4.21 8.57 8.10
CA SER A 16 -4.70 7.20 8.08
C SER A 16 -5.05 6.79 6.66
N GLN A 17 -4.51 5.66 6.20
CA GLN A 17 -4.89 5.05 4.92
C GLN A 17 -6.32 4.50 4.94
N SER A 18 -6.96 4.38 6.11
CA SER A 18 -8.40 4.06 6.23
C SER A 18 -9.31 5.27 6.04
N SER A 19 -8.76 6.47 5.83
CA SER A 19 -9.51 7.73 5.77
C SER A 19 -9.86 8.20 4.35
N ALA A 20 -9.98 7.27 3.39
CA ALA A 20 -10.31 7.59 2.01
C ALA A 20 -11.51 8.54 1.94
N CYS A 21 -11.33 9.69 1.27
CA CYS A 21 -12.33 10.75 1.17
C CYS A 21 -12.73 11.07 -0.27
N ALA A 22 -11.97 10.61 -1.26
CA ALA A 22 -12.36 10.56 -2.65
C ALA A 22 -11.58 9.49 -3.42
N VAL A 23 -12.13 9.06 -4.54
CA VAL A 23 -11.50 8.12 -5.48
C VAL A 23 -11.81 8.53 -6.91
N GLY A 24 -10.82 8.36 -7.78
CA GLY A 24 -10.94 8.48 -9.23
C GLY A 24 -10.44 7.21 -9.88
N ALA A 25 -11.13 6.75 -10.92
CA ALA A 25 -10.71 5.60 -11.71
C ALA A 25 -11.01 5.80 -13.19
N VAL A 26 -10.11 5.29 -14.04
CA VAL A 26 -10.19 5.43 -15.50
C VAL A 26 -9.98 4.07 -16.13
N ARG A 27 -10.96 3.61 -16.92
CA ARG A 27 -10.90 2.35 -17.63
C ARG A 27 -10.33 2.56 -19.02
N VAL A 28 -9.31 1.77 -19.35
CA VAL A 28 -8.67 1.77 -20.66
C VAL A 28 -8.91 0.43 -21.35
N ARG A 29 -9.28 0.48 -22.62
CA ARG A 29 -9.41 -0.68 -23.51
C ARG A 29 -8.73 -0.42 -24.83
N ASP A 30 -7.93 -1.36 -25.30
CA ASP A 30 -7.16 -1.26 -26.54
C ASP A 30 -6.37 0.07 -26.63
N GLY A 31 -5.83 0.54 -25.50
CA GLY A 31 -5.09 1.78 -25.41
C GLY A 31 -5.93 3.06 -25.48
N GLN A 32 -7.26 2.96 -25.38
CA GLN A 32 -8.18 4.11 -25.35
C GLN A 32 -8.92 4.18 -24.03
N ILE A 33 -9.06 5.39 -23.48
CA ILE A 33 -9.94 5.63 -22.33
C ILE A 33 -11.39 5.43 -22.79
N VAL A 34 -12.10 4.50 -22.17
CA VAL A 34 -13.49 4.14 -22.54
C VAL A 34 -14.50 4.51 -21.47
N GLU A 35 -14.08 4.64 -20.21
CA GLU A 35 -14.98 4.93 -19.10
C GLU A 35 -14.22 5.61 -17.95
N GLU A 36 -14.93 6.44 -17.19
CA GLU A 36 -14.40 7.17 -16.05
C GLU A 36 -15.35 7.04 -14.86
N PHE A 37 -14.78 6.92 -13.66
CA PHE A 37 -15.50 6.80 -12.41
C PHE A 37 -14.90 7.77 -11.39
N GLN A 38 -15.74 8.54 -10.71
CA GLN A 38 -15.32 9.43 -9.63
C GLN A 38 -16.36 9.43 -8.53
N SER A 39 -15.91 9.44 -7.28
CA SER A 39 -16.79 9.62 -6.13
C SER A 39 -16.07 10.25 -4.96
N LEU A 40 -16.78 11.11 -4.23
CA LEU A 40 -16.44 11.40 -2.84
C LEU A 40 -16.77 10.19 -1.97
N ILE A 41 -16.09 10.08 -0.84
CA ILE A 41 -16.25 9.01 0.16
C ILE A 41 -16.41 9.68 1.51
N ARG A 42 -17.42 9.27 2.28
CA ARG A 42 -17.47 9.62 3.70
C ARG A 42 -16.59 8.61 4.46
N PRO A 43 -15.48 9.05 5.10
CA PRO A 43 -14.62 8.15 5.86
C PRO A 43 -15.37 7.53 7.06
N PRO A 44 -14.88 6.40 7.61
CA PRO A 44 -15.47 5.81 8.82
C PRO A 44 -15.32 6.74 10.03
N GLU A 45 -16.24 6.64 10.99
CA GLU A 45 -16.36 7.56 12.14
C GLU A 45 -15.08 7.66 13.00
N ASP A 46 -14.23 6.64 13.01
CA ASP A 46 -12.95 6.65 13.74
C ASP A 46 -11.77 7.25 12.93
N HIS A 47 -12.04 7.61 11.66
CA HIS A 47 -11.07 8.15 10.72
C HIS A 47 -11.60 9.38 9.94
N ASP A 48 -12.69 10.00 10.38
CA ASP A 48 -13.37 11.11 9.71
C ASP A 48 -12.83 12.51 10.03
N GLU A 49 -11.73 12.60 10.77
CA GLU A 49 -11.02 13.85 11.01
C GLU A 49 -10.33 14.34 9.72
N PHE A 50 -10.60 15.58 9.32
CA PHE A 50 -9.95 16.20 8.15
C PHE A 50 -8.76 17.06 8.60
N GLU A 51 -7.54 16.59 8.36
CA GLU A 51 -6.34 17.31 8.71
C GLU A 51 -6.10 18.52 7.77
N PRO A 52 -5.74 19.71 8.28
CA PRO A 52 -5.49 20.90 7.46
C PRO A 52 -4.33 20.77 6.46
N GLY A 53 -3.51 19.72 6.57
CA GLY A 53 -2.48 19.37 5.59
C GLY A 53 -3.11 18.80 4.33
N ASN A 54 -3.83 17.68 4.48
CA ASN A 54 -4.57 17.00 3.41
C ASN A 54 -5.55 17.93 2.71
N VAL A 55 -6.41 18.62 3.47
CA VAL A 55 -7.40 19.57 2.91
C VAL A 55 -6.76 20.64 2.02
N ARG A 56 -5.53 21.06 2.32
CA ARG A 56 -4.81 22.08 1.53
C ARG A 56 -4.32 21.54 0.19
N VAL A 57 -4.10 20.24 0.10
CA VAL A 57 -3.60 19.55 -1.09
C VAL A 57 -4.72 19.38 -2.10
N HIS A 58 -5.83 18.73 -1.70
CA HIS A 58 -6.93 18.35 -2.62
C HIS A 58 -8.21 19.21 -2.44
N GLY A 59 -8.29 20.09 -1.43
CA GLY A 59 -9.43 20.99 -1.23
C GLY A 59 -10.71 20.35 -0.67
N ILE A 60 -10.71 19.04 -0.40
CA ILE A 60 -11.88 18.30 0.10
C ILE A 60 -12.01 18.50 1.61
N THR A 61 -13.19 18.86 2.08
CA THR A 61 -13.49 19.09 3.49
C THR A 61 -14.54 18.10 4.00
N SER A 62 -14.67 17.98 5.33
CA SER A 62 -15.74 17.19 5.96
C SER A 62 -17.13 17.61 5.47
N SER A 63 -17.34 18.89 5.15
CA SER A 63 -18.61 19.40 4.61
C SER A 63 -18.92 18.91 3.20
N HIS A 64 -17.89 18.67 2.37
CA HIS A 64 -18.08 18.12 1.01
C HIS A 64 -18.52 16.65 1.06
N VAL A 65 -17.98 15.88 2.01
CA VAL A 65 -18.25 14.43 2.12
C VAL A 65 -19.43 14.08 3.04
N ALA A 66 -20.06 15.06 3.68
CA ALA A 66 -21.10 14.82 4.70
C ALA A 66 -22.27 13.96 4.18
N GLN A 67 -22.62 14.12 2.90
CA GLN A 67 -23.68 13.38 2.20
C GLN A 67 -23.12 12.40 1.14
N ALA A 68 -21.80 12.21 1.10
CA ALA A 68 -21.17 11.23 0.21
C ALA A 68 -21.44 9.79 0.70
N PRO A 69 -21.40 8.80 -0.19
CA PRO A 69 -21.55 7.41 0.21
C PRO A 69 -20.41 6.99 1.14
N GLN A 70 -20.72 6.07 2.06
CA GLN A 70 -19.68 5.38 2.81
C GLN A 70 -19.05 4.28 1.96
N TRP A 71 -17.90 3.76 2.40
CA TRP A 71 -17.19 2.73 1.66
C TRP A 71 -18.03 1.49 1.32
N PRO A 72 -18.87 0.92 2.21
CA PRO A 72 -19.70 -0.24 1.86
C PRO A 72 -20.71 0.02 0.73
N GLU A 73 -21.15 1.27 0.59
CA GLU A 73 -22.10 1.69 -0.45
C GLU A 73 -21.38 1.92 -1.80
N LEU A 74 -20.15 2.44 -1.75
CA LEU A 74 -19.37 2.77 -2.95
C LEU A 74 -18.59 1.58 -3.51
N TYR A 75 -17.98 0.78 -2.65
CA TYR A 75 -17.02 -0.26 -3.04
C TYR A 75 -17.58 -1.27 -4.04
N PRO A 76 -18.83 -1.77 -3.94
CA PRO A 76 -19.37 -2.71 -4.93
C PRO A 76 -19.33 -2.15 -6.35
N ARG A 77 -19.64 -0.86 -6.53
CA ARG A 77 -19.60 -0.17 -7.82
C ARG A 77 -18.17 0.01 -8.33
N LEU A 78 -17.25 0.38 -7.44
CA LEU A 78 -15.83 0.49 -7.78
C LEU A 78 -15.23 -0.88 -8.14
N ARG A 79 -15.59 -1.94 -7.42
CA ARG A 79 -15.16 -3.32 -7.71
C ARG A 79 -15.68 -3.81 -9.06
N GLU A 80 -16.93 -3.51 -9.39
CA GLU A 80 -17.50 -3.79 -10.71
C GLU A 80 -16.77 -3.00 -11.81
N PHE A 81 -16.43 -1.74 -11.52
CA PHE A 81 -15.65 -0.90 -12.42
C PHE A 81 -14.21 -1.41 -12.63
N ILE A 82 -13.58 -2.00 -11.61
CA ILE A 82 -12.23 -2.57 -11.73
C ILE A 82 -12.26 -3.92 -12.47
N GLY A 83 -13.29 -4.75 -12.24
CA GLY A 83 -13.34 -6.08 -12.84
C GLY A 83 -12.10 -6.92 -12.49
N ASP A 84 -11.58 -7.67 -13.45
CA ASP A 84 -10.34 -8.45 -13.28
C ASP A 84 -9.16 -7.76 -14.00
N ASP A 85 -9.29 -6.46 -14.28
CA ASP A 85 -8.24 -5.70 -14.94
C ASP A 85 -7.05 -5.45 -14.02
N VAL A 86 -5.87 -5.27 -14.63
CA VAL A 86 -4.69 -4.73 -13.93
C VAL A 86 -5.00 -3.33 -13.43
N VAL A 87 -4.71 -3.08 -12.15
CA VAL A 87 -4.79 -1.75 -11.54
C VAL A 87 -3.50 -0.98 -11.77
N VAL A 88 -3.63 0.27 -12.18
CA VAL A 88 -2.51 1.16 -12.49
C VAL A 88 -2.58 2.39 -11.60
N GLY A 89 -1.45 2.80 -11.03
CA GLY A 89 -1.38 4.03 -10.24
C GLY A 89 -0.01 4.66 -10.32
N HIS A 90 0.08 5.97 -10.09
CA HIS A 90 1.35 6.65 -9.95
C HIS A 90 1.75 6.66 -8.48
N ASN A 91 2.76 5.87 -8.11
CA ASN A 91 3.00 5.47 -6.73
C ASN A 91 1.92 4.52 -6.16
N ALA A 92 1.47 3.57 -6.99
CA ALA A 92 0.35 2.66 -6.74
C ALA A 92 0.36 1.90 -5.39
N ALA A 93 1.50 1.80 -4.70
CA ALA A 93 1.56 1.25 -3.35
C ALA A 93 0.71 2.04 -2.35
N PHE A 94 0.65 3.38 -2.51
CA PHE A 94 -0.20 4.24 -1.70
C PHE A 94 -1.68 3.94 -1.95
N ASP A 95 -2.15 4.04 -3.19
CA ASP A 95 -3.57 3.83 -3.54
C ASP A 95 -4.06 2.44 -3.20
N THR A 96 -3.22 1.44 -3.47
CA THR A 96 -3.48 0.06 -3.06
C THR A 96 -3.61 -0.02 -1.53
N SER A 97 -2.70 0.60 -0.77
CA SER A 97 -2.80 0.59 0.68
C SER A 97 -4.08 1.29 1.19
N VAL A 98 -4.52 2.37 0.55
CA VAL A 98 -5.78 3.05 0.89
C VAL A 98 -6.97 2.14 0.62
N LEU A 99 -7.01 1.50 -0.55
CA LEU A 99 -8.03 0.51 -0.91
C LEU A 99 -8.12 -0.61 0.14
N LEU A 100 -6.97 -1.21 0.47
CA LEU A 100 -6.87 -2.33 1.40
C LEU A 100 -7.27 -1.96 2.83
N ASN A 101 -6.77 -0.84 3.35
CA ASN A 101 -7.05 -0.42 4.70
C ASN A 101 -8.51 0.06 4.85
N THR A 102 -9.06 0.72 3.82
CA THR A 102 -10.47 1.13 3.83
C THR A 102 -11.38 -0.09 3.77
N CYS A 103 -11.10 -1.07 2.89
CA CYS A 103 -11.78 -2.37 2.91
C CYS A 103 -11.70 -3.04 4.28
N GLY A 104 -10.51 -3.07 4.88
CA GLY A 104 -10.29 -3.66 6.19
C GLY A 104 -10.99 -2.93 7.34
N ALA A 105 -11.17 -1.61 7.27
CA ALA A 105 -11.92 -0.83 8.27
C ALA A 105 -13.41 -1.21 8.30
N TYR A 106 -13.97 -1.59 7.15
CA TYR A 106 -15.35 -2.05 7.01
C TYR A 106 -15.48 -3.59 6.95
N ASP A 107 -14.39 -4.33 7.12
CA ASP A 107 -14.29 -5.79 6.95
C ASP A 107 -14.86 -6.30 5.62
N ILE A 108 -14.61 -5.54 4.56
CA ILE A 108 -14.98 -5.91 3.21
C ILE A 108 -13.84 -6.71 2.59
N ASP A 109 -14.16 -7.90 2.07
CA ASP A 109 -13.20 -8.68 1.29
C ASP A 109 -12.92 -8.01 -0.04
N TRP A 110 -11.67 -8.10 -0.46
CA TRP A 110 -11.18 -7.50 -1.68
C TRP A 110 -10.41 -8.54 -2.50
N PRO A 111 -10.48 -8.52 -3.84
CA PRO A 111 -9.86 -9.52 -4.71
C PRO A 111 -8.35 -9.35 -4.76
N THR A 112 -7.59 -10.41 -5.01
CA THR A 112 -6.21 -10.24 -5.49
C THR A 112 -6.24 -9.47 -6.82
N LEU A 113 -5.46 -8.40 -6.92
CA LEU A 113 -5.36 -7.54 -8.09
C LEU A 113 -3.90 -7.50 -8.52
N ASP A 114 -3.68 -7.56 -9.82
CA ASP A 114 -2.39 -7.20 -10.40
C ASP A 114 -2.25 -5.68 -10.40
N VAL A 115 -1.10 -5.19 -9.93
CA VAL A 115 -0.84 -3.75 -9.83
C VAL A 115 0.42 -3.39 -10.61
N VAL A 116 0.31 -2.32 -11.39
CA VAL A 116 1.44 -1.72 -12.11
C VAL A 116 1.61 -0.26 -11.69
N CYS A 117 2.84 0.10 -11.34
CA CYS A 117 3.17 1.42 -10.81
C CYS A 117 3.89 2.26 -11.87
N THR A 118 3.24 3.33 -12.36
CA THR A 118 3.80 4.17 -13.43
C THR A 118 5.02 4.95 -12.97
N LEU A 119 5.16 5.25 -11.67
CA LEU A 119 6.38 5.81 -11.08
C LEU A 119 7.58 4.87 -11.27
N ARG A 120 7.40 3.55 -11.06
CA ARG A 120 8.47 2.56 -11.25
C ARG A 120 8.82 2.42 -12.72
N LEU A 121 7.81 2.36 -13.60
CA LEU A 121 8.00 2.30 -15.05
C LEU A 121 8.74 3.55 -15.56
N ALA A 122 8.34 4.74 -15.11
CA ALA A 122 8.98 6.01 -15.49
C ALA A 122 10.45 6.05 -15.05
N ARG A 123 10.78 5.57 -13.84
CA ARG A 123 12.18 5.47 -13.37
C ARG A 123 13.03 4.49 -14.18
N ALA A 124 12.43 3.45 -14.72
CA ALA A 124 13.13 2.49 -15.57
C ALA A 124 13.32 3.01 -17.00
N ALA A 125 12.33 3.75 -17.53
CA ALA A 125 12.31 4.18 -18.92
C ALA A 125 12.94 5.56 -19.16
N LEU A 126 12.91 6.46 -18.16
CA LEU A 126 13.26 7.87 -18.31
C LEU A 126 14.40 8.27 -17.39
N HIS A 127 15.01 9.43 -17.67
CA HIS A 127 16.04 10.04 -16.82
C HIS A 127 15.62 11.47 -16.48
N LEU A 128 14.90 11.63 -15.37
CA LEU A 128 14.28 12.90 -14.97
C LEU A 128 14.82 13.42 -13.62
N PRO A 129 14.82 14.75 -13.42
CA PRO A 129 15.19 15.36 -12.14
C PRO A 129 14.15 15.11 -11.04
N SER A 130 12.90 14.84 -11.42
CA SER A 130 11.82 14.40 -10.54
C SER A 130 10.94 13.42 -11.29
N TYR A 131 10.37 12.47 -10.57
CA TYR A 131 9.42 11.50 -11.10
C TYR A 131 8.01 11.67 -10.53
N SER A 132 7.69 12.80 -9.88
CA SER A 132 6.30 13.11 -9.51
C SER A 132 5.38 13.09 -10.74
N LEU A 133 4.11 12.79 -10.54
CA LEU A 133 3.15 12.65 -11.63
C LEU A 133 3.12 13.87 -12.57
N PRO A 134 3.08 15.13 -12.10
CA PRO A 134 3.12 16.30 -12.98
C PRO A 134 4.41 16.40 -13.81
N TRP A 135 5.56 16.02 -13.24
CA TRP A 135 6.85 16.05 -13.95
C TRP A 135 6.95 14.99 -15.04
N VAL A 136 6.51 13.76 -14.75
CA VAL A 136 6.50 12.67 -15.72
C VAL A 136 5.48 12.96 -16.82
N ALA A 137 4.28 13.38 -16.45
CA ALA A 137 3.23 13.77 -17.38
C ALA A 137 3.71 14.88 -18.34
N ALA A 138 4.31 15.95 -17.81
CA ALA A 138 4.85 17.04 -18.63
C ALA A 138 5.99 16.57 -19.56
N HIS A 139 6.87 15.67 -19.10
CA HIS A 139 7.93 15.13 -19.95
C HIS A 139 7.41 14.26 -21.10
N LEU A 140 6.29 13.58 -20.88
CA LEU A 140 5.64 12.69 -21.86
C LEU A 140 4.56 13.40 -22.69
N ASP A 141 4.53 14.74 -22.68
CA ASP A 141 3.55 15.57 -23.39
C ASP A 141 2.07 15.23 -23.04
N VAL A 142 1.83 14.72 -21.82
CA VAL A 142 0.49 14.51 -21.28
C VAL A 142 -0.14 15.88 -20.98
N PRO A 143 -1.42 16.13 -21.35
CA PRO A 143 -2.08 17.40 -21.10
C PRO A 143 -2.03 17.82 -19.63
N ALA A 144 -1.87 19.13 -19.38
CA ALA A 144 -1.96 19.67 -18.03
C ALA A 144 -3.31 19.34 -17.39
N PHE A 145 -3.27 19.04 -16.10
CA PHE A 145 -4.40 18.59 -15.31
C PHE A 145 -4.40 19.25 -13.94
N ASP A 146 -5.54 19.21 -13.25
CA ASP A 146 -5.63 19.69 -11.88
C ASP A 146 -5.07 18.62 -10.94
N HIS A 147 -3.85 18.84 -10.44
CA HIS A 147 -3.18 17.88 -9.58
C HIS A 147 -3.85 17.87 -8.21
N HIS A 148 -4.07 16.68 -7.64
CA HIS A 148 -4.89 16.42 -6.45
C HIS A 148 -6.41 16.49 -6.67
N ASP A 149 -6.86 16.43 -7.93
CA ASP A 149 -8.17 15.86 -8.26
C ASP A 149 -7.97 14.37 -8.60
N PRO A 150 -8.64 13.44 -7.89
CA PRO A 150 -8.33 12.02 -8.00
C PRO A 150 -8.69 11.46 -9.39
N LEU A 151 -9.69 12.01 -10.08
CA LEU A 151 -10.00 11.56 -11.45
C LEU A 151 -8.94 12.08 -12.44
N ALA A 152 -8.50 13.32 -12.27
CA ALA A 152 -7.44 13.93 -13.07
C ALA A 152 -6.10 13.19 -12.90
N ASP A 153 -5.73 12.83 -11.67
CA ASP A 153 -4.51 12.08 -11.34
C ASP A 153 -4.58 10.62 -11.84
N ALA A 154 -5.74 9.95 -11.72
CA ALA A 154 -5.95 8.63 -12.34
C ALA A 154 -5.84 8.69 -13.87
N ARG A 155 -6.42 9.72 -14.50
CA ARG A 155 -6.32 9.94 -15.96
C ARG A 155 -4.87 10.19 -16.39
N ALA A 156 -4.15 11.05 -15.66
CA ALA A 156 -2.75 11.32 -15.94
C ALA A 156 -1.90 10.05 -15.80
N SER A 157 -2.14 9.23 -14.77
CA SER A 157 -1.50 7.93 -14.60
C SER A 157 -1.76 6.98 -15.77
N ALA A 158 -3.00 6.91 -16.26
CA ALA A 158 -3.33 6.11 -17.45
C ALA A 158 -2.57 6.58 -18.69
N LEU A 159 -2.57 7.89 -18.95
CA LEU A 159 -1.89 8.48 -20.11
C LEU A 159 -0.37 8.31 -20.03
N VAL A 160 0.23 8.44 -18.84
CA VAL A 160 1.64 8.14 -18.62
C VAL A 160 1.95 6.68 -18.97
N LEU A 161 1.13 5.72 -18.54
CA LEU A 161 1.35 4.32 -18.90
C LEU A 161 1.28 4.11 -20.41
N LEU A 162 0.28 4.69 -21.08
CA LEU A 162 0.12 4.59 -22.53
C LEU A 162 1.32 5.20 -23.29
N ALA A 163 1.82 6.34 -22.83
CA ALA A 163 3.00 6.98 -23.41
C ALA A 163 4.26 6.13 -23.22
N LEU A 164 4.45 5.55 -22.03
CA LEU A 164 5.56 4.62 -21.76
C LEU A 164 5.44 3.35 -22.60
N ALA A 165 4.24 2.80 -22.76
CA ALA A 165 3.98 1.64 -23.61
C ALA A 165 4.34 1.93 -25.07
N ALA A 166 3.90 3.09 -25.59
CA ALA A 166 4.23 3.53 -26.94
C ALA A 166 5.74 3.71 -27.13
N ALA A 167 6.42 4.36 -26.19
CA ALA A 167 7.88 4.56 -26.24
C ALA A 167 8.65 3.23 -26.17
N ALA A 168 8.15 2.27 -25.39
CA ALA A 168 8.71 0.93 -25.28
C ALA A 168 8.27 -0.01 -26.42
N TYR A 169 7.44 0.45 -27.37
CA TYR A 169 6.80 -0.37 -28.42
C TYR A 169 6.07 -1.61 -27.87
N ALA A 170 5.46 -1.49 -26.69
CA ALA A 170 4.71 -2.55 -26.03
C ALA A 170 3.22 -2.46 -26.38
N SER A 171 2.61 -3.60 -26.69
CA SER A 171 1.20 -3.74 -27.09
C SER A 171 0.28 -4.23 -25.97
N SER A 172 0.86 -4.61 -24.83
CA SER A 172 0.16 -5.08 -23.62
C SER A 172 0.93 -4.66 -22.36
N ILE A 173 0.27 -4.76 -21.21
CA ILE A 173 0.89 -4.47 -19.89
C ILE A 173 2.04 -5.45 -19.62
N ASP A 174 1.84 -6.75 -19.85
CA ASP A 174 2.86 -7.77 -19.63
C ASP A 174 4.13 -7.47 -20.43
N GLU A 175 3.97 -7.19 -21.72
CA GLU A 175 5.09 -6.83 -22.60
C GLU A 175 5.81 -5.55 -22.16
N LEU A 176 5.09 -4.55 -21.65
CA LEU A 176 5.68 -3.34 -21.10
C LEU A 176 6.52 -3.65 -19.85
N THR A 177 5.95 -4.41 -18.91
CA THR A 177 6.62 -4.77 -17.66
C THR A 177 7.86 -5.63 -17.90
N GLU A 178 7.81 -6.56 -18.86
CA GLU A 178 8.93 -7.39 -19.28
C GLU A 178 10.06 -6.54 -19.90
N ARG A 179 9.73 -5.68 -20.88
CA ARG A 179 10.72 -4.85 -21.58
C ARG A 179 11.43 -3.85 -20.67
N LEU A 180 10.73 -3.31 -19.69
CA LEU A 180 11.30 -2.38 -18.71
C LEU A 180 11.88 -3.07 -17.48
N ALA A 181 11.79 -4.40 -17.38
CA ALA A 181 12.19 -5.19 -16.21
C ALA A 181 11.58 -4.68 -14.89
N VAL A 182 10.32 -4.22 -14.95
CA VAL A 182 9.54 -3.75 -13.80
C VAL A 182 8.34 -4.67 -13.65
N PRO A 183 8.39 -5.70 -12.78
CA PRO A 183 7.30 -6.64 -12.65
C PRO A 183 6.05 -5.96 -12.10
N SER A 184 4.88 -6.41 -12.55
CA SER A 184 3.63 -6.19 -11.83
C SER A 184 3.77 -6.76 -10.41
N THR A 185 3.12 -6.10 -9.46
CA THR A 185 3.03 -6.56 -8.09
C THR A 185 1.60 -6.98 -7.87
N MET A 186 1.38 -8.22 -7.45
CA MET A 186 0.07 -8.53 -6.90
C MET A 186 -0.09 -7.81 -5.57
N THR A 187 -1.28 -7.30 -5.31
CA THR A 187 -1.70 -6.84 -3.98
C THR A 187 -1.62 -7.95 -2.91
N TRP A 188 -1.42 -9.20 -3.33
CA TRP A 188 -1.21 -10.38 -2.51
C TRP A 188 -0.22 -11.36 -3.17
N THR A 189 0.82 -11.85 -2.47
CA THR A 189 1.73 -12.88 -3.02
C THR A 189 1.82 -14.12 -2.12
N GLU A 190 1.96 -15.32 -2.72
CA GLU A 190 2.36 -16.56 -2.00
C GLU A 190 3.75 -16.42 -1.33
N HIS A 191 4.56 -15.45 -1.75
CA HIS A 191 5.87 -15.16 -1.16
C HIS A 191 5.75 -14.57 0.26
N ASP A 192 4.69 -13.77 0.49
CA ASP A 192 4.31 -13.34 1.84
C ASP A 192 3.84 -14.53 2.70
N ASP A 193 3.41 -15.66 2.13
CA ASP A 193 3.08 -16.83 2.95
C ASP A 193 4.34 -17.55 3.49
N GLN A 194 5.43 -17.56 2.72
CA GLN A 194 6.67 -18.26 3.08
C GLN A 194 7.54 -17.47 4.07
N LEU A 195 7.65 -16.15 3.88
CA LEU A 195 8.31 -15.24 4.84
C LEU A 195 7.72 -15.37 6.24
N PHE A 196 6.39 -15.44 6.31
CA PHE A 196 5.65 -15.40 7.56
C PHE A 196 5.63 -16.75 8.27
N ALA A 197 5.68 -17.86 7.54
CA ALA A 197 5.92 -19.17 8.14
C ALA A 197 7.28 -19.21 8.88
N ALA A 198 8.32 -18.60 8.31
CA ALA A 198 9.65 -18.51 8.92
C ALA A 198 9.72 -17.54 10.11
N LEU A 199 8.99 -16.42 10.08
CA LEU A 199 8.95 -15.40 11.16
C LEU A 199 8.12 -15.82 12.40
N THR A 200 7.51 -17.00 12.39
CA THR A 200 6.68 -17.49 13.51
C THR A 200 7.34 -18.58 14.36
N ALA A 201 8.58 -18.96 14.04
CA ALA A 201 9.44 -19.69 14.97
C ALA A 201 9.95 -18.71 16.04
N GLU A 202 9.74 -19.01 17.31
CA GLU A 202 10.33 -18.21 18.40
C GLU A 202 11.85 -18.22 18.27
N GLY A 203 12.46 -17.02 18.22
CA GLY A 203 13.91 -16.88 18.23
C GLY A 203 14.40 -15.50 17.77
N ASP A 204 14.76 -14.67 18.77
CA ASP A 204 15.61 -13.47 18.75
C ASP A 204 15.36 -12.33 17.75
N ALA A 205 15.48 -11.11 18.30
CA ALA A 205 15.27 -9.84 17.64
C ALA A 205 15.98 -9.73 16.27
N ILE A 206 15.23 -9.30 15.26
CA ILE A 206 15.73 -9.08 13.90
C ILE A 206 16.72 -7.91 13.92
N VAL A 207 18.01 -8.21 13.89
CA VAL A 207 19.08 -7.28 13.48
C VAL A 207 19.27 -7.48 11.98
N GLY A 208 19.02 -6.46 11.17
CA GLY A 208 19.23 -6.48 9.72
C GLY A 208 20.58 -5.90 9.31
N THR A 209 20.92 -5.97 8.02
CA THR A 209 22.18 -5.47 7.44
C THR A 209 21.95 -4.42 6.35
N GLY A 210 20.76 -3.81 6.27
CA GLY A 210 20.33 -2.94 5.17
C GLY A 210 21.21 -1.70 4.92
N PHE A 211 22.06 -1.36 5.89
CA PHE A 211 23.03 -0.27 5.81
C PHE A 211 24.47 -0.71 6.13
N ALA A 212 24.76 -2.02 6.11
CA ALA A 212 26.08 -2.55 6.44
C ALA A 212 27.19 -1.90 5.60
N GLY A 213 28.10 -1.17 6.25
CA GLY A 213 29.20 -0.46 5.59
C GLY A 213 28.82 0.87 4.92
N GLU A 214 27.56 1.29 5.01
CA GLU A 214 27.10 2.58 4.49
C GLU A 214 27.34 3.72 5.48
N VAL A 215 27.52 4.93 4.96
CA VAL A 215 27.66 6.18 5.73
C VAL A 215 26.53 7.12 5.34
N VAL A 216 25.52 7.20 6.21
CA VAL A 216 24.24 7.86 5.96
C VAL A 216 24.21 9.28 6.51
N CYS A 217 23.78 10.25 5.71
CA CYS A 217 23.51 11.62 6.14
C CYS A 217 22.03 11.94 6.00
N PHE A 218 21.48 12.77 6.90
CA PHE A 218 20.08 13.19 6.86
C PHE A 218 19.96 14.70 6.58
N THR A 219 18.99 15.07 5.74
CA THR A 219 18.61 16.46 5.45
C THR A 219 17.08 16.63 5.38
N GLY A 220 16.59 17.86 5.53
CA GLY A 220 15.15 18.14 5.60
C GLY A 220 14.46 17.62 6.89
N ALA A 221 13.22 18.02 7.14
CA ALA A 221 12.42 17.43 8.21
C ALA A 221 11.99 16.02 7.81
N LEU A 222 12.02 15.07 8.74
CA LEU A 222 11.54 13.71 8.53
C LEU A 222 10.08 13.62 9.01
N LYS A 223 9.18 13.09 8.18
CA LYS A 223 7.73 12.98 8.36
C LYS A 223 7.29 11.61 8.90
N LEU A 224 7.96 10.52 8.49
CA LEU A 224 7.67 9.15 8.91
C LEU A 224 8.26 8.80 10.27
N MET A 225 9.42 9.39 10.63
CA MET A 225 10.02 9.16 11.94
C MET A 225 10.88 10.33 12.44
N VAL A 226 11.09 10.36 13.76
CA VAL A 226 11.99 11.34 14.37
C VAL A 226 13.44 11.01 13.99
N ARG A 227 14.22 12.03 13.62
CA ARG A 227 15.60 11.90 13.11
C ARG A 227 16.54 11.07 13.99
N ASN A 228 16.41 11.16 15.32
CA ASN A 228 17.24 10.35 16.22
C ASN A 228 16.93 8.86 16.09
N ARG A 229 15.66 8.49 15.87
CA ARG A 229 15.26 7.10 15.66
C ARG A 229 15.77 6.57 14.31
N ALA A 230 15.74 7.40 13.26
CA ALA A 230 16.34 7.06 11.96
C ALA A 230 17.85 6.75 12.08
N ARG A 231 18.57 7.51 12.91
CA ARG A 231 20.00 7.30 13.18
C ARG A 231 20.27 6.00 13.93
N GLU A 232 19.46 5.70 14.94
CA GLU A 232 19.52 4.44 15.68
C GLU A 232 19.33 3.26 14.72
N PHE A 233 18.34 3.34 13.83
CA PHE A 233 18.11 2.29 12.83
C PHE A 233 19.27 2.09 11.87
N VAL A 234 19.96 3.15 11.43
CA VAL A 234 21.17 3.01 10.59
C VAL A 234 22.23 2.19 11.32
N VAL A 235 22.45 2.43 12.62
CA VAL A 235 23.43 1.70 13.44
C VAL A 235 22.97 0.26 13.69
N GLU A 236 21.69 0.07 14.04
CA GLU A 236 21.07 -1.26 14.22
C GLU A 236 21.17 -2.11 12.93
N GLN A 237 21.27 -1.47 11.75
CA GLN A 237 21.38 -2.12 10.45
C GLN A 237 22.84 -2.23 9.92
N GLY A 238 23.84 -2.01 10.79
CA GLY A 238 25.27 -2.15 10.47
C GLY A 238 25.92 -0.96 9.75
N GLY A 239 25.21 0.16 9.62
CA GLY A 239 25.71 1.39 9.03
C GLY A 239 26.23 2.40 10.05
N THR A 240 26.78 3.50 9.53
CA THR A 240 27.17 4.67 10.32
C THR A 240 26.42 5.90 9.83
N TRP A 241 26.21 6.89 10.70
CA TRP A 241 25.58 8.14 10.31
C TRP A 241 26.48 9.34 10.61
N GLN A 242 26.28 10.43 9.85
CA GLN A 242 27.00 11.69 10.04
C GLN A 242 26.12 12.93 9.76
N ASP A 243 26.49 14.07 10.34
CA ASP A 243 25.68 15.29 10.29
C ASP A 243 25.72 16.05 8.96
N GLY A 244 26.76 15.87 8.14
CA GLY A 244 26.92 16.60 6.87
C GLY A 244 27.42 15.70 5.74
N VAL A 245 27.28 16.15 4.50
CA VAL A 245 27.75 15.39 3.33
C VAL A 245 29.26 15.57 3.15
N THR A 246 30.02 14.47 3.11
CA THR A 246 31.49 14.41 2.96
C THR A 246 31.85 13.37 1.89
N ARG A 247 33.14 13.26 1.56
CA ARG A 247 33.65 12.25 0.60
C ARG A 247 33.45 10.79 1.03
N THR A 248 33.11 10.56 2.30
CA THR A 248 32.80 9.23 2.84
C THR A 248 31.30 8.94 2.84
N THR A 249 30.44 9.95 2.60
CA THR A 249 28.99 9.75 2.53
C THR A 249 28.65 8.87 1.33
N THR A 250 27.92 7.80 1.59
CA THR A 250 27.41 6.90 0.56
C THR A 250 25.91 7.07 0.34
N ILE A 251 25.17 7.56 1.36
CA ILE A 251 23.72 7.79 1.27
C ILE A 251 23.34 9.14 1.89
N LEU A 252 22.51 9.92 1.20
CA LEU A 252 21.80 11.09 1.74
C LEU A 252 20.29 10.82 1.79
N VAL A 253 19.71 10.80 2.98
CA VAL A 253 18.27 10.67 3.20
C VAL A 253 17.65 12.07 3.34
N THR A 254 16.57 12.33 2.62
CA THR A 254 15.84 13.61 2.64
C THR A 254 14.36 13.41 2.95
N GLY A 255 13.82 14.14 3.94
CA GLY A 255 12.42 13.96 4.39
C GLY A 255 11.43 15.05 3.98
N ASP A 256 11.89 16.18 3.45
CA ASP A 256 11.01 17.18 2.85
C ASP A 256 11.29 17.25 1.35
N PHE A 257 10.48 16.53 0.59
CA PHE A 257 10.12 16.93 -0.77
C PHE A 257 8.85 17.78 -0.63
N ASP A 258 9.01 19.10 -0.57
CA ASP A 258 7.91 20.06 -0.76
C ASP A 258 7.90 20.43 -2.25
N ASP A 259 6.84 20.04 -2.95
CA ASP A 259 6.63 20.30 -4.39
C ASP A 259 6.62 21.79 -4.73
N ARG A 260 6.37 22.67 -3.75
CA ARG A 260 6.46 24.12 -3.93
C ARG A 260 7.90 24.62 -4.03
N THR A 261 8.84 23.90 -3.44
CA THR A 261 10.29 24.19 -3.49
C THR A 261 11.02 23.43 -4.60
N PHE A 262 10.31 22.67 -5.45
CA PHE A 262 10.91 21.94 -6.56
C PHE A 262 10.31 22.37 -7.91
N ARG A 263 10.32 23.68 -8.16
CA ARG A 263 10.11 24.29 -9.48
C ARG A 263 11.48 24.52 -10.15
N PRO A 264 11.56 24.57 -11.48
CA PRO A 264 12.78 25.04 -12.17
C PRO A 264 13.25 26.38 -11.56
N GLY A 265 14.44 26.39 -10.94
CA GLY A 265 15.04 27.58 -10.30
C GLY A 265 14.91 27.70 -8.78
N ALA A 266 14.39 26.69 -8.07
CA ALA A 266 14.24 26.73 -6.61
C ALA A 266 15.53 26.38 -5.83
N ALA A 267 15.66 26.93 -4.62
CA ALA A 267 16.87 26.80 -3.79
C ALA A 267 16.93 25.45 -3.06
N PHE A 268 17.93 24.64 -3.37
CA PHE A 268 18.22 23.39 -2.66
C PHE A 268 18.71 23.64 -1.23
N THR A 269 18.50 22.69 -0.32
CA THR A 269 19.23 22.69 0.96
C THR A 269 20.73 22.57 0.70
N SER A 270 21.56 23.22 1.52
CA SER A 270 23.02 23.21 1.33
C SER A 270 23.63 21.81 1.31
N LYS A 271 23.04 20.84 2.01
CA LYS A 271 23.45 19.42 2.00
C LYS A 271 23.04 18.70 0.72
N LEU A 272 21.85 18.97 0.19
CA LEU A 272 21.38 18.38 -1.05
C LEU A 272 22.16 18.92 -2.25
N ALA A 273 22.41 20.24 -2.30
CA ALA A 273 23.30 20.84 -3.29
C ALA A 273 24.71 20.21 -3.25
N LYS A 274 25.27 20.04 -2.04
CA LYS A 274 26.60 19.43 -1.85
C LYS A 274 26.65 17.95 -2.26
N ALA A 275 25.56 17.19 -2.07
CA ALA A 275 25.45 15.82 -2.52
C ALA A 275 25.44 15.73 -4.05
N PHE A 276 24.65 16.58 -4.74
CA PHE A 276 24.66 16.63 -6.20
C PHE A 276 26.05 16.99 -6.76
N THR A 277 26.71 18.00 -6.20
CA THR A 277 28.08 18.33 -6.61
C THR A 277 29.06 17.16 -6.39
N GLN A 278 28.90 16.36 -5.34
CA GLN A 278 29.77 15.20 -5.11
C GLN A 278 29.50 14.06 -6.09
N ILE A 279 28.23 13.84 -6.45
CA ILE A 279 27.83 12.89 -7.50
C ILE A 279 28.43 13.30 -8.86
N GLU A 280 28.31 14.58 -9.23
CA GLU A 280 28.92 15.14 -10.45
C GLU A 280 30.45 14.96 -10.49
N ASN A 281 31.10 15.03 -9.32
CA ASN A 281 32.53 14.78 -9.18
C ASN A 281 32.89 13.27 -9.12
N GLY A 282 31.95 12.38 -9.43
CA GLY A 282 32.16 10.95 -9.56
C GLY A 282 32.12 10.16 -8.25
N GLN A 283 31.63 10.75 -7.15
CA GLN A 283 31.42 10.03 -5.91
C GLN A 283 30.20 9.11 -6.02
N ARG A 284 30.36 7.86 -5.58
CA ARG A 284 29.25 6.91 -5.44
C ARG A 284 28.42 7.27 -4.21
N LEU A 285 27.48 8.20 -4.39
CA LEU A 285 26.57 8.71 -3.36
C LEU A 285 25.13 8.59 -3.87
N GLU A 286 24.26 7.99 -3.08
CA GLU A 286 22.84 7.79 -3.39
C GLU A 286 21.97 8.79 -2.59
N VAL A 287 20.91 9.32 -3.19
CA VAL A 287 19.94 10.18 -2.50
C VAL A 287 18.62 9.43 -2.35
N LEU A 288 18.18 9.22 -1.12
CA LEU A 288 16.96 8.50 -0.76
C LEU A 288 15.90 9.46 -0.22
N THR A 289 14.63 9.20 -0.54
CA THR A 289 13.50 9.77 0.21
C THR A 289 13.38 9.08 1.55
N GLU A 290 12.63 9.67 2.48
CA GLU A 290 12.36 9.03 3.76
C GLU A 290 11.63 7.68 3.60
N GLU A 291 10.71 7.55 2.65
CA GLU A 291 10.02 6.29 2.32
C GLU A 291 11.00 5.23 1.79
N ALA A 292 11.92 5.62 0.90
CA ALA A 292 12.94 4.72 0.36
C ALA A 292 13.95 4.28 1.43
N PHE A 293 14.27 5.18 2.36
CA PHE A 293 15.06 4.87 3.55
C PHE A 293 14.38 3.79 4.42
N VAL A 294 13.07 3.92 4.68
CA VAL A 294 12.29 2.92 5.43
C VAL A 294 12.21 1.58 4.68
N THR A 295 12.00 1.62 3.37
CA THR A 295 11.92 0.42 2.54
C THR A 295 13.24 -0.37 2.57
N ARG A 296 14.38 0.32 2.52
CA ARG A 296 15.72 -0.29 2.55
C ARG A 296 16.07 -0.95 3.88
N MET A 297 15.37 -0.63 4.96
CA MET A 297 15.53 -1.30 6.26
C MET A 297 14.95 -2.72 6.28
N SER A 298 14.24 -3.16 5.23
CA SER A 298 13.39 -4.37 5.24
C SER A 298 13.87 -5.52 4.33
N ILE A 299 15.07 -6.04 4.65
CA ILE A 299 15.61 -7.40 4.35
C ILE A 299 16.20 -7.68 2.94
N GLY A 300 17.38 -8.35 2.93
CA GLY A 300 18.02 -8.98 1.78
C GLY A 300 17.43 -10.38 1.48
N GLU A 301 16.89 -10.50 0.29
CA GLU A 301 16.04 -11.58 -0.21
C GLU A 301 16.66 -13.00 -0.14
N GLU A 302 17.97 -13.14 -0.25
CA GLU A 302 18.68 -14.43 -0.34
C GLU A 302 18.84 -15.17 1.00
N GLU A 303 19.07 -14.44 2.09
CA GLU A 303 19.30 -15.04 3.41
C GLU A 303 17.98 -15.51 4.06
N LEU A 304 16.89 -14.83 3.69
CA LEU A 304 15.52 -15.18 4.03
C LEU A 304 15.09 -16.48 3.32
N ARG A 305 15.41 -16.63 2.03
CA ARG A 305 15.16 -17.85 1.25
C ARG A 305 15.84 -19.09 1.87
N ALA A 306 17.07 -18.96 2.36
CA ALA A 306 17.80 -20.07 2.98
C ALA A 306 17.16 -20.56 4.29
N LYS A 307 16.68 -19.63 5.13
CA LYS A 307 16.06 -19.94 6.44
C LYS A 307 14.61 -20.42 6.33
N ILE A 308 13.86 -19.95 5.33
CA ILE A 308 12.50 -20.41 5.00
C ILE A 308 12.49 -21.91 4.69
N SER A 309 13.48 -22.42 3.94
CA SER A 309 13.52 -23.85 3.58
C SER A 309 13.74 -24.78 4.79
N ALA A 310 14.23 -24.25 5.91
CA ALA A 310 14.61 -25.03 7.10
C ALA A 310 13.52 -25.07 8.20
N SER A 311 12.47 -24.25 8.12
CA SER A 311 11.53 -24.04 9.24
C SER A 311 10.08 -24.37 8.87
N GLY A 312 9.67 -25.62 9.07
CA GLY A 312 8.26 -26.03 8.97
C GLY A 312 7.44 -25.47 10.14
N GLY A 313 6.73 -24.36 9.93
CA GLY A 313 5.93 -23.66 10.96
C GLY A 313 4.46 -24.08 11.07
N ARG A 314 3.95 -24.24 12.31
CA ARG A 314 2.52 -24.43 12.64
C ARG A 314 1.78 -23.09 12.65
N THR A 315 0.54 -23.07 12.15
CA THR A 315 -0.32 -21.87 12.05
C THR A 315 -0.85 -21.35 13.40
N LYS A 316 -0.79 -20.03 13.59
CA LYS A 316 -1.34 -19.25 14.74
C LYS A 316 -2.87 -19.04 14.71
N VAL A 317 -3.63 -19.95 14.10
CA VAL A 317 -5.09 -19.80 13.98
C VAL A 317 -5.74 -20.56 15.12
N PRO A 318 -6.62 -19.93 15.94
CA PRO A 318 -7.32 -20.64 17.00
C PRO A 318 -8.15 -21.82 16.48
N ASP A 319 -8.09 -22.96 17.18
CA ASP A 319 -8.77 -24.20 16.78
C ASP A 319 -10.29 -24.04 16.61
N TRP A 320 -10.88 -23.11 17.37
CA TRP A 320 -12.32 -22.84 17.31
C TRP A 320 -12.77 -22.29 15.95
N ILE A 321 -11.91 -21.58 15.20
CA ILE A 321 -12.24 -21.05 13.87
C ILE A 321 -12.43 -22.20 12.87
N VAL A 322 -11.56 -23.20 12.94
CA VAL A 322 -11.65 -24.39 12.07
C VAL A 322 -12.87 -25.21 12.45
N ALA A 323 -13.11 -25.39 13.75
CA ALA A 323 -14.26 -26.12 14.26
C ALA A 323 -15.60 -25.45 13.86
N GLN A 324 -15.72 -24.13 13.99
CA GLN A 324 -16.92 -23.38 13.61
C GLN A 324 -17.16 -23.42 12.10
N ALA A 325 -16.11 -23.28 11.28
CA ALA A 325 -16.24 -23.35 9.83
C ALA A 325 -16.67 -24.74 9.32
N GLY A 326 -16.23 -25.82 9.99
CA GLY A 326 -16.59 -27.19 9.64
C GLY A 326 -18.07 -27.53 9.79
N ILE A 327 -18.85 -26.68 10.46
CA ILE A 327 -20.31 -26.81 10.59
C ILE A 327 -21.02 -26.43 9.27
N GLY A 328 -20.33 -25.71 8.37
CA GLY A 328 -20.87 -25.21 7.11
C GLY A 328 -21.93 -24.12 7.30
N PRO A 329 -22.38 -23.46 6.22
CA PRO A 329 -23.46 -22.48 6.32
C PRO A 329 -24.79 -23.17 6.69
N VAL A 330 -25.34 -22.84 7.85
CA VAL A 330 -26.65 -23.36 8.30
C VAL A 330 -27.73 -22.31 8.02
N GLY A 331 -28.12 -22.19 6.75
CA GLY A 331 -29.06 -21.15 6.30
C GLY A 331 -28.48 -19.73 6.37
N GLY A 332 -28.80 -18.91 5.37
CA GLY A 332 -28.31 -17.52 5.26
C GLY A 332 -27.16 -17.33 4.27
N ASP A 333 -26.79 -16.05 4.08
CA ASP A 333 -25.75 -15.57 3.17
C ASP A 333 -24.34 -16.04 3.60
N PHE A 334 -23.48 -16.29 2.60
CA PHE A 334 -22.08 -16.65 2.75
C PHE A 334 -21.36 -15.78 3.78
N TRP A 335 -21.58 -14.46 3.75
CA TRP A 335 -20.91 -13.52 4.65
C TRP A 335 -21.38 -13.64 6.09
N ALA A 336 -22.62 -14.04 6.34
CA ALA A 336 -23.12 -14.31 7.68
C ALA A 336 -22.44 -15.55 8.27
N TRP A 337 -22.31 -16.61 7.48
CA TRP A 337 -21.54 -17.80 7.87
C TRP A 337 -20.06 -17.46 8.11
N TYR A 338 -19.43 -16.73 7.19
CA TYR A 338 -18.02 -16.38 7.26
C TYR A 338 -17.69 -15.52 8.49
N ARG A 339 -18.54 -14.52 8.79
CA ARG A 339 -18.42 -13.71 10.02
C ARG A 339 -18.58 -14.56 11.27
N ALA A 340 -19.56 -15.45 11.31
CA ALA A 340 -19.80 -16.34 12.43
C ALA A 340 -18.63 -17.31 12.67
N ALA A 341 -18.02 -17.85 11.61
CA ALA A 341 -16.87 -18.75 11.69
C ALA A 341 -15.59 -18.07 12.20
N LEU A 342 -15.52 -16.75 12.10
CA LEU A 342 -14.40 -15.94 12.60
C LEU A 342 -14.70 -15.29 13.95
N ALA A 343 -15.92 -15.43 14.49
CA ALA A 343 -16.32 -14.78 15.73
C ALA A 343 -15.80 -15.53 16.95
N HIS A 344 -15.16 -14.81 17.86
CA HIS A 344 -14.63 -15.41 19.08
C HIS A 344 -15.77 -16.02 19.90
N PRO A 345 -15.59 -17.21 20.50
CA PRO A 345 -16.68 -17.89 21.24
C PRO A 345 -17.11 -17.19 22.53
N ALA A 346 -16.30 -16.26 23.04
CA ALA A 346 -16.68 -15.39 24.15
C ALA A 346 -17.45 -14.16 23.66
N SER A 347 -18.05 -13.40 24.58
CA SER A 347 -18.65 -12.10 24.25
C SER A 347 -17.63 -11.16 23.58
N PRO A 348 -18.07 -10.21 22.75
CA PRO A 348 -17.18 -9.26 22.10
C PRO A 348 -16.28 -8.56 23.11
N ALA A 349 -15.01 -8.35 22.75
CA ALA A 349 -14.04 -7.67 23.60
C ALA A 349 -14.58 -6.28 24.01
N THR A 350 -14.50 -5.96 25.30
CA THR A 350 -14.97 -4.69 25.85
C THR A 350 -13.84 -3.68 26.05
N GLY A 351 -12.59 -4.13 25.93
CA GLY A 351 -11.38 -3.34 26.08
C GLY A 351 -10.41 -3.99 27.07
N GLY A 352 -9.18 -4.24 26.64
CA GLY A 352 -8.11 -4.81 27.47
C GLY A 352 -7.87 -6.31 27.26
N GLU A 353 -8.81 -7.04 26.64
CA GLU A 353 -8.64 -8.44 26.25
C GLU A 353 -7.52 -8.59 25.21
N LEU A 354 -6.81 -9.72 25.21
CA LEU A 354 -5.66 -9.89 24.33
C LEU A 354 -6.09 -10.25 22.90
N CYS A 355 -5.47 -9.59 21.92
CA CYS A 355 -5.65 -9.91 20.51
C CYS A 355 -5.27 -11.37 20.23
N VAL A 356 -6.19 -12.15 19.67
CA VAL A 356 -5.96 -13.58 19.34
C VAL A 356 -4.83 -13.81 18.34
N TRP A 357 -4.44 -12.76 17.62
CA TRP A 357 -3.37 -12.82 16.63
C TRP A 357 -2.01 -12.35 17.15
N CYS A 358 -1.94 -11.15 17.74
CA CYS A 358 -0.68 -10.51 18.12
C CYS A 358 -0.47 -10.37 19.64
N GLY A 359 -1.47 -10.70 20.46
CA GLY A 359 -1.41 -10.56 21.92
C GLY A 359 -1.54 -9.14 22.45
N THR A 360 -1.59 -8.11 21.59
CA THR A 360 -1.82 -6.71 22.02
C THR A 360 -3.25 -6.54 22.55
N PRO A 361 -3.47 -5.76 23.63
CA PRO A 361 -4.82 -5.50 24.12
C PRO A 361 -5.73 -4.88 23.05
N VAL A 362 -6.95 -5.42 22.92
CA VAL A 362 -8.00 -4.88 22.06
C VAL A 362 -8.56 -3.62 22.72
N SER A 363 -8.65 -2.53 21.96
CA SER A 363 -9.19 -1.26 22.48
C SER A 363 -10.72 -1.33 22.61
N ALA A 364 -11.27 -0.70 23.66
CA ALA A 364 -12.71 -0.49 23.79
C ALA A 364 -13.30 0.31 22.62
N LYS A 365 -12.46 1.15 21.98
CA LYS A 365 -12.80 1.94 20.79
C LYS A 365 -12.54 1.20 19.46
N ALA A 366 -12.02 -0.03 19.50
CA ALA A 366 -11.83 -0.79 18.28
C ALA A 366 -13.18 -1.03 17.60
N HIS A 367 -13.17 -1.02 16.27
CA HIS A 367 -14.35 -1.34 15.46
C HIS A 367 -15.06 -2.61 15.98
N TRP A 368 -16.39 -2.62 15.98
CA TRP A 368 -17.18 -3.66 16.65
C TRP A 368 -16.81 -5.08 16.19
N ILE A 369 -16.51 -5.27 14.90
CA ILE A 369 -16.11 -6.56 14.34
C ILE A 369 -14.75 -7.03 14.85
N HIS A 370 -13.83 -6.10 15.12
CA HIS A 370 -12.55 -6.42 15.73
C HIS A 370 -12.75 -6.91 17.16
N ARG A 371 -13.70 -6.30 17.88
CA ARG A 371 -14.08 -6.74 19.22
C ARG A 371 -14.76 -8.10 19.20
N GLU A 372 -15.64 -8.38 18.23
CA GLU A 372 -16.24 -9.71 18.06
C GLU A 372 -15.21 -10.81 17.80
N ARG A 373 -14.16 -10.50 17.03
CA ARG A 373 -13.10 -11.45 16.69
C ARG A 373 -11.93 -11.44 17.66
N HIS A 374 -11.98 -10.58 18.69
CA HIS A 374 -10.91 -10.35 19.64
C HIS A 374 -9.57 -10.02 18.94
N VAL A 375 -9.59 -9.11 17.97
CA VAL A 375 -8.39 -8.60 17.26
C VAL A 375 -8.21 -7.11 17.53
N CYS A 376 -6.97 -6.62 17.55
CA CYS A 376 -6.68 -5.24 17.97
C CYS A 376 -6.91 -4.18 16.88
N GLY A 377 -7.17 -4.58 15.63
CA GLY A 377 -7.32 -3.66 14.50
C GLY A 377 -7.29 -4.37 13.15
N VAL A 378 -7.43 -3.57 12.09
CA VAL A 378 -7.57 -4.02 10.69
C VAL A 378 -6.50 -5.03 10.29
N HIS A 379 -5.25 -4.71 10.56
CA HIS A 379 -4.14 -5.57 10.19
C HIS A 379 -4.18 -6.96 10.87
N CYS A 380 -4.58 -7.04 12.15
CA CYS A 380 -4.73 -8.33 12.83
C CYS A 380 -5.99 -9.08 12.39
N ASN A 381 -7.06 -8.36 12.04
CA ASN A 381 -8.27 -8.92 11.45
C ASN A 381 -7.97 -9.60 10.10
N GLU A 382 -7.28 -8.90 9.20
CA GLU A 382 -6.89 -9.44 7.90
C GLU A 382 -5.96 -10.65 8.03
N ARG A 383 -5.04 -10.62 9.00
CA ARG A 383 -4.19 -11.78 9.28
C ARG A 383 -4.99 -12.99 9.79
N LEU A 384 -5.97 -12.77 10.66
CA LEU A 384 -6.87 -13.81 11.16
C LEU A 384 -7.65 -14.46 10.01
N LYS A 385 -8.25 -13.65 9.14
CA LYS A 385 -9.00 -14.09 7.94
C LYS A 385 -8.15 -14.96 7.01
N ARG A 386 -6.92 -14.51 6.71
CA ARG A 386 -5.97 -15.26 5.87
C ARG A 386 -5.53 -16.57 6.53
N GLY A 387 -5.25 -16.53 7.83
CA GLY A 387 -4.94 -17.72 8.61
C GLY A 387 -6.07 -18.75 8.56
N ALA A 388 -7.30 -18.30 8.81
CA ALA A 388 -8.51 -19.11 8.77
C ALA A 388 -8.66 -19.81 7.41
N ARG A 389 -8.55 -19.06 6.30
CA ARG A 389 -8.65 -19.62 4.95
C ARG A 389 -7.66 -20.78 4.71
N ARG A 390 -6.38 -20.59 5.06
CA ARG A 390 -5.37 -21.66 4.95
C ARG A 390 -5.68 -22.86 5.84
N ALA A 391 -6.21 -22.62 7.04
CA ALA A 391 -6.60 -23.69 7.94
C ALA A 391 -7.78 -24.50 7.38
N TRP A 392 -8.73 -23.84 6.73
CA TRP A 392 -9.86 -24.47 6.06
C TRP A 392 -9.42 -25.28 4.83
N ASP A 393 -8.60 -24.71 3.96
CA ASP A 393 -8.09 -25.40 2.77
C ASP A 393 -7.33 -26.68 3.16
N ARG A 394 -6.47 -26.61 4.19
CA ARG A 394 -5.75 -27.80 4.71
C ARG A 394 -6.65 -28.82 5.41
N SER A 395 -7.74 -28.36 6.01
CA SER A 395 -8.73 -29.24 6.65
C SER A 395 -9.72 -29.83 5.63
N GLY A 396 -9.58 -29.51 4.34
CA GLY A 396 -10.49 -29.94 3.29
C GLY A 396 -11.89 -29.30 3.38
N ILE A 397 -12.03 -28.19 4.12
CA ILE A 397 -13.29 -27.45 4.23
C ILE A 397 -13.49 -26.67 2.93
N VAL A 398 -14.52 -27.02 2.18
CA VAL A 398 -14.90 -26.30 0.97
C VAL A 398 -15.62 -25.02 1.39
N VAL A 399 -14.99 -23.88 1.16
CA VAL A 399 -15.59 -22.57 1.36
C VAL A 399 -16.65 -22.35 0.26
N PRO A 400 -17.94 -22.18 0.60
CA PRO A 400 -18.96 -21.91 -0.41
C PRO A 400 -18.64 -20.60 -1.14
N LEU A 401 -18.86 -20.54 -2.46
CA LEU A 401 -18.77 -19.27 -3.18
C LEU A 401 -20.06 -18.46 -2.94
N PRO A 402 -19.99 -17.13 -2.75
CA PRO A 402 -21.18 -16.29 -2.72
C PRO A 402 -21.96 -16.48 -4.03
N SER A 403 -23.29 -16.65 -3.94
CA SER A 403 -24.13 -16.75 -5.13
C SER A 403 -24.09 -15.45 -5.95
N GLN A 404 -24.51 -15.46 -7.22
CA GLN A 404 -24.58 -14.22 -7.99
C GLN A 404 -25.57 -13.20 -7.38
N GLU A 405 -26.59 -13.66 -6.64
CA GLU A 405 -27.54 -12.81 -5.91
C GLU A 405 -26.90 -12.22 -4.64
N ASP A 406 -25.95 -12.92 -4.01
CA ASP A 406 -25.19 -12.45 -2.82
C ASP A 406 -24.04 -11.48 -3.19
N ARG A 407 -23.86 -11.15 -4.48
CA ARG A 407 -22.88 -10.14 -4.95
C ARG A 407 -23.39 -8.70 -4.85
N GLY A 408 -24.70 -8.52 -4.62
CA GLY A 408 -25.31 -7.22 -4.32
C GLY A 408 -25.46 -7.06 -2.82
N TRP A 409 -24.86 -6.02 -2.25
CA TRP A 409 -24.94 -5.75 -0.80
C TRP A 409 -26.34 -5.31 -0.36
N ASN A 410 -26.82 -5.89 0.73
CA ASN A 410 -27.68 -5.26 1.73
C ASN A 410 -26.86 -5.04 3.00
#